data_AF-A0A1E4LEV0-F1
#
_entry.id   AF-A0A1E4LEV0-F1
#
_cell.length_a   1.000
_cell.length_b   1.000
_cell.length_c   1.000
_cell.angle_alpha   90.00
_cell.angle_beta   90.00
_cell.angle_gamma   90.00
#
_symmetry.space_group_name_H-M   'P 1'
#
loop_
_entity.id
_entity.type
_entity.pdbx_description
1 polymer ?
#
loop_
_entity_poly.entity_id
_entity_poly.type
_entity_poly.pdbx_seq_one_letter_code
_entity_poly.pdbx_strand_id
1 'polypeptide(L)'
;MCPTNGLPINPGVFSLFSKQNCVMFAENGMANTPLAEYLDIDLEIISVTNTLHGDWSRRFGDGELTQQETEAAVATHANVVEEVGLVVRKAAAPVN
;
A
#
# COMPACT_ATOMS: atom_id res chain seq x y z
N MET A 1 -16.97 -3.20 15.84
CA MET A 1 -16.62 -1.83 15.43
C MET A 1 -16.25 -1.89 13.96
N CYS A 2 -17.11 -1.39 13.07
CA CYS A 2 -17.00 -1.56 11.62
C CYS A 2 -15.83 -0.75 11.03
N PRO A 3 -15.06 -1.27 10.05
CA PRO A 3 -13.96 -0.56 9.43
C PRO A 3 -14.47 0.24 8.22
N THR A 4 -15.31 1.26 8.43
CA THR A 4 -15.90 1.99 7.30
C THR A 4 -16.02 3.49 7.56
N ASN A 5 -14.90 4.16 7.86
CA ASN A 5 -14.79 5.61 7.67
C ASN A 5 -13.41 5.95 7.11
N GLY A 6 -13.29 5.84 5.78
CA GLY A 6 -12.38 6.68 5.00
C GLY A 6 -10.87 6.45 5.15
N LEU A 7 -10.40 5.23 5.39
CA LEU A 7 -8.97 4.96 5.19
C LEU A 7 -8.67 5.03 3.68
N PRO A 8 -7.74 5.89 3.23
CA PRO A 8 -7.37 5.94 1.82
C PRO A 8 -6.89 4.57 1.37
N ILE A 9 -7.35 4.13 0.20
CA ILE A 9 -6.93 2.87 -0.42
C ILE A 9 -5.46 3.01 -0.79
N ASN A 10 -4.58 2.54 0.08
CA ASN A 10 -3.13 2.63 -0.06
C ASN A 10 -2.50 1.24 0.13
N PRO A 11 -1.22 1.06 -0.25
CA PRO A 11 -0.54 -0.22 -0.15
C PRO A 11 -0.50 -0.76 1.29
N GLY A 12 -0.39 0.12 2.29
CA GLY A 12 -0.38 -0.27 3.70
C GLY A 12 -1.72 -0.84 4.19
N VAL A 13 -2.85 -0.31 3.70
CA VAL A 13 -4.17 -0.89 3.97
C VAL A 13 -4.31 -2.25 3.27
N PHE A 14 -3.77 -2.38 2.05
CA PHE A 14 -3.75 -3.67 1.34
C PHE A 14 -2.91 -4.74 2.06
N SER A 15 -1.85 -4.34 2.78
CA SER A 15 -1.05 -5.25 3.60
C SER A 15 -1.86 -5.93 4.71
N LEU A 16 -3.01 -5.38 5.13
CA LEU A 16 -3.92 -6.00 6.10
C LEU A 16 -4.70 -7.21 5.55
N PHE A 17 -4.70 -7.39 4.23
CA PHE A 17 -5.32 -8.54 3.54
C PHE A 17 -4.31 -9.68 3.26
N SER A 18 -3.06 -9.55 3.71
CA SER A 18 -2.08 -10.64 3.70
C SER A 18 -2.10 -11.37 5.04
N LYS A 19 -2.26 -12.69 5.02
CA LYS A 19 -2.22 -13.51 6.24
C LYS A 19 -0.83 -13.49 6.87
N GLN A 20 0.22 -13.51 6.06
CA GLN A 20 1.61 -13.41 6.54
C GLN A 20 1.85 -12.10 7.33
N ASN A 21 1.37 -10.98 6.81
CA ASN A 21 1.49 -9.70 7.51
C ASN A 21 0.65 -9.68 8.80
N CYS A 22 -0.54 -10.30 8.80
CA CYS A 22 -1.35 -10.42 10.02
C CYS A 22 -0.64 -11.22 11.12
N VAL A 23 0.06 -12.31 10.77
CA VAL A 23 0.92 -13.05 11.72
C VAL A 23 2.02 -12.16 12.26
N MET A 24 2.76 -11.46 11.39
CA MET A 24 3.79 -10.51 11.80
C MET A 24 3.24 -9.40 12.71
N PHE A 25 2.06 -8.85 12.42
CA PHE A 25 1.44 -7.82 13.24
C PHE A 25 1.03 -8.35 14.62
N ALA A 26 0.50 -9.57 14.68
CA ALA A 26 0.16 -10.23 15.94
C ALA A 26 1.41 -10.50 16.80
N GLU A 27 2.50 -10.97 16.18
CA GLU A 27 3.79 -11.20 16.85
C GLU A 27 4.40 -9.91 17.42
N ASN A 28 4.23 -8.78 16.71
CA ASN A 28 4.72 -7.47 17.14
C ASN A 28 3.74 -6.72 18.07
N GLY A 29 2.62 -7.35 18.47
CA GLY A 29 1.63 -6.73 19.35
C GLY A 29 0.91 -5.52 18.75
N MET A 30 0.94 -5.38 17.43
CA MET A 30 0.24 -4.29 16.73
C MET A 30 -1.26 -4.60 16.73
N ALA A 31 -2.08 -3.67 17.22
CA ALA A 31 -3.53 -3.76 17.25
C ALA A 31 -4.17 -3.56 15.86
N ASN A 32 -3.63 -4.22 14.85
CA ASN A 32 -4.16 -4.20 13.50
C ASN A 32 -5.30 -5.23 13.44
N THR A 33 -6.46 -4.84 12.93
CA THR A 33 -7.56 -5.78 12.73
C THR A 33 -7.13 -6.80 11.67
N PRO A 34 -7.08 -8.12 11.96
CA PRO A 34 -6.62 -9.14 11.01
C PRO A 34 -7.69 -9.37 9.93
N LEU A 35 -7.82 -8.43 9.01
CA LEU A 35 -8.85 -8.44 7.96
C LEU A 35 -8.69 -9.64 7.01
N ALA A 36 -7.45 -10.07 6.77
CA ALA A 36 -7.14 -11.29 6.02
C ALA A 36 -7.82 -12.55 6.63
N GLU A 37 -7.82 -12.67 7.96
CA GLU A 37 -8.42 -13.80 8.68
C GLU A 37 -9.95 -13.71 8.68
N TYR A 38 -10.52 -12.51 8.90
CA TYR A 38 -11.97 -12.34 8.93
C TYR A 38 -12.63 -12.58 7.57
N LEU A 39 -11.95 -12.26 6.48
CA LEU A 39 -12.48 -12.36 5.12
C LEU A 39 -12.03 -13.64 4.40
N ASP A 40 -11.17 -14.45 5.03
CA ASP A 40 -10.49 -15.60 4.42
C ASP A 40 -9.84 -15.26 3.07
N ILE A 41 -9.18 -14.12 3.02
CA ILE A 41 -8.47 -13.60 1.84
C ILE A 41 -6.99 -13.57 2.17
N ASP A 42 -6.16 -14.05 1.24
CA ASP A 42 -4.73 -13.92 1.31
C ASP A 42 -4.21 -13.28 0.01
N LEU A 43 -3.84 -12.01 0.11
CA LEU A 43 -3.32 -11.22 -1.00
C LEU A 43 -1.88 -10.82 -0.75
N GLU A 44 -1.04 -11.05 -1.73
CA GLU A 44 0.34 -10.58 -1.76
C GLU A 44 0.46 -9.44 -2.78
N ILE A 45 1.05 -8.33 -2.34
CA ILE A 45 1.35 -7.19 -3.21
C ILE A 45 2.59 -7.55 -4.02
N ILE A 46 2.45 -7.67 -5.33
CA ILE A 46 3.56 -7.94 -6.26
C ILE A 46 4.28 -6.65 -6.62
N SER A 47 3.52 -5.60 -6.91
CA SER A 47 4.10 -4.31 -7.28
C SER A 47 3.15 -3.17 -6.94
N VAL A 48 3.76 -2.04 -6.59
CA VAL A 48 3.08 -0.76 -6.38
C VAL A 48 3.63 0.22 -7.42
N THR A 49 2.75 0.88 -8.16
CA THR A 49 3.11 1.95 -9.09
C THR A 49 2.43 3.23 -8.65
N ASN A 50 3.21 4.30 -8.47
CA ASN A 50 2.70 5.61 -8.13
C ASN A 50 2.79 6.52 -9.35
N THR A 51 1.65 7.01 -9.82
CA THR A 51 1.61 8.03 -10.88
C THR A 51 1.62 9.40 -10.23
N LEU A 52 2.64 10.19 -10.55
CA LEU A 52 2.81 11.54 -10.02
C LEU A 52 1.77 12.49 -10.63
N HIS A 53 1.25 13.39 -9.80
CA HIS A 53 0.36 14.47 -10.24
C HIS A 53 1.06 15.36 -11.28
N GLY A 54 0.31 15.88 -12.26
CA GLY A 54 0.84 16.52 -13.47
C GLY A 54 2.00 17.52 -13.26
N ASP A 55 1.92 18.40 -12.26
CA ASP A 55 2.99 19.34 -11.93
C ASP A 55 4.27 18.65 -11.43
N TRP A 56 4.14 17.59 -10.64
CA TRP A 56 5.28 16.82 -10.13
C TRP A 56 5.90 15.95 -11.22
N SER A 57 5.07 15.33 -12.07
CA SER A 57 5.53 14.57 -13.23
C SER A 57 6.32 15.46 -14.19
N ARG A 58 5.83 16.67 -14.46
CA ARG A 58 6.54 17.66 -15.28
C ARG A 58 7.88 18.05 -14.66
N ARG A 59 7.90 18.45 -13.38
CA ARG A 59 9.13 18.88 -12.70
C ARG A 59 10.17 17.76 -12.61
N PHE A 60 9.74 16.51 -12.46
CA PHE A 60 10.62 15.35 -12.53
C PHE A 60 11.17 15.13 -13.96
N GLY A 61 10.32 15.24 -14.99
CA GLY A 61 10.73 15.12 -16.40
C GLY A 61 11.67 16.23 -16.87
N ASP A 62 11.49 17.45 -16.36
CA ASP A 62 12.33 18.62 -16.64
C ASP A 62 13.66 18.59 -15.85
N GLY A 63 13.86 17.59 -14.98
CA GLY A 63 15.08 17.42 -14.17
C GLY A 63 15.18 18.37 -12.98
N GLU A 64 14.09 19.09 -12.65
CA GLU A 64 14.00 19.99 -11.50
C GLU A 64 13.85 19.25 -10.17
N LEU A 65 13.47 17.97 -10.21
CA LEU A 65 13.34 17.10 -9.06
C LEU A 65 14.17 15.85 -9.26
N THR A 66 14.99 15.52 -8.26
CA THR A 66 15.67 14.23 -8.21
C THR A 66 14.72 13.11 -7.78
N GLN A 67 15.10 11.87 -8.06
CA GLN A 67 14.34 10.70 -7.61
C GLN A 67 14.17 10.68 -6.09
N GLN A 68 15.22 10.99 -5.33
CA GLN A 68 15.16 11.02 -3.86
C GLN A 68 14.20 12.10 -3.33
N GLU A 69 14.19 13.29 -3.93
CA GLU A 69 13.26 14.35 -3.53
C GLU A 69 11.82 13.98 -3.84
N THR A 70 11.60 13.28 -4.96
CA THR A 70 10.29 12.78 -5.35
C THR A 70 9.80 11.69 -4.39
N GLU A 71 10.66 10.73 -4.03
CA GLU A 71 10.33 9.68 -3.05
C GLU A 71 10.03 10.26 -1.67
N ALA A 72 10.82 11.23 -1.21
CA ALA A 72 10.58 11.94 0.05
C ALA A 72 9.25 12.72 0.03
N ALA A 73 8.94 13.36 -1.10
CA ALA A 73 7.68 14.09 -1.27
C ALA A 73 6.48 13.14 -1.27
N VAL A 74 6.56 11.99 -1.96
CA VAL A 74 5.51 10.95 -1.95
C VAL A 74 5.25 10.41 -0.55
N ALA A 75 6.29 10.26 0.29
CA ALA A 75 6.14 9.79 1.66
C ALA A 75 5.49 10.82 2.60
N THR A 76 5.63 12.12 2.29
CA THR A 76 5.26 13.20 3.20
C THR A 76 3.98 13.93 2.79
N HIS A 77 3.65 13.91 1.49
CA HIS A 77 2.62 14.75 0.92
C HIS A 77 1.61 13.96 0.08
N ALA A 78 0.33 14.09 0.44
CA ALA A 78 -0.77 13.39 -0.22
C ALA A 78 -1.17 13.98 -1.59
N ASN A 79 -0.60 15.12 -2.00
CA ASN A 79 -0.90 15.79 -3.28
C ASN A 79 0.14 15.50 -4.38
N VAL A 80 1.12 14.63 -4.09
CA VAL A 80 2.20 14.30 -5.03
C VAL A 80 1.81 13.16 -5.95
N VAL A 81 1.02 12.21 -5.43
CA VAL A 81 0.56 11.03 -6.16
C VAL A 81 -0.89 11.23 -6.56
N GLU A 82 -1.17 11.12 -7.84
CA GLU A 82 -2.52 11.21 -8.41
C GLU A 82 -3.20 9.84 -8.46
N GLU A 83 -2.43 8.79 -8.78
CA GLU A 83 -2.94 7.42 -8.85
C GLU A 83 -1.96 6.42 -8.21
N VAL A 84 -2.50 5.45 -7.48
CA VAL A 84 -1.75 4.30 -6.95
C VAL A 84 -2.28 3.04 -7.63
N GLY A 85 -1.45 2.45 -8.48
CA GLY A 85 -1.68 1.14 -9.09
C GLY A 85 -1.12 0.03 -8.21
N LEU A 86 -1.92 -1.01 -7.99
CA LEU A 86 -1.56 -2.18 -7.19
C LEU A 86 -1.76 -3.44 -8.01
N VAL A 87 -0.70 -4.22 -8.16
CA VAL A 87 -0.80 -5.59 -8.68
C VAL A 87 -0.75 -6.53 -7.49
N VAL A 88 -1.86 -7.24 -7.27
CA VAL A 88 -1.99 -8.22 -6.20
C VAL A 88 -2.17 -9.61 -6.77
N ARG A 89 -1.63 -10.60 -6.06
CA ARG A 89 -1.84 -12.02 -6.34
C ARG A 89 -2.52 -12.66 -5.14
N LYS A 90 -3.46 -13.57 -5.40
CA LYS A 90 -3.94 -14.50 -4.38
C LYS A 90 -2.81 -15.45 -3.98
N ALA A 91 -2.40 -15.43 -2.72
CA ALA A 91 -1.41 -16.36 -2.21
C ALA A 91 -1.90 -17.80 -2.44
N ALA A 92 -0.99 -18.69 -2.83
CA ALA A 92 -1.35 -20.10 -2.99
C ALA A 92 -1.83 -20.64 -1.64
N ALA A 93 -2.93 -21.40 -1.64
CA ALA A 93 -3.35 -22.09 -0.43
C ALA A 93 -2.17 -22.95 0.08
N PRO A 94 -1.87 -22.95 1.40
CA PRO A 94 -0.84 -23.81 1.93
C PRO A 94 -1.17 -25.26 1.52
N VAL A 95 -0.24 -25.91 0.83
CA VAL A 95 -0.32 -27.33 0.55
C VAL A 95 -0.14 -28.03 1.89
N ASN A 96 -1.21 -28.66 2.37
CA ASN A 96 -1.23 -29.51 3.58
C ASN A 96 -0.07 -30.52 3.60
#